data_AF-A0A1U8MFZ4-F1
#
_entry.id   AF-A0A1U8MFZ4-F1
#
_cell.length_a   1.000
_cell.length_b   1.000
_cell.length_c   1.000
_cell.angle_alpha   90.00
_cell.angle_beta   90.00
_cell.angle_gamma   90.00
#
_symmetry.space_group_name_H-M   'P 1'
#
loop_
_entity.id
_entity.type
_entity.pdbx_description
1 polymer ?
#
loop_
_entity_poly.entity_id
_entity_poly.type
_entity_poly.pdbx_seq_one_letter_code
_entity_poly.pdbx_strand_id
1 'polypeptide(L)'
;MDSSRRAVESYWRSRMIDAATSNEDKVTPVYKLDEIAELLRSSDVSIVKEVAESILKRLDHKSPIVKQKALRLIKYVVGRCGVEFRREMQRNSIAVRQLLHYKGEPDPLKGDALNKAVRDNAQETISAIFAEDTNSSKPSPADDLNKRIQGFGNTNFETPVDDKKSILSEFVGIGCASIKQGISSFTQVHSFRKNDNGKNKGPTLRRSLTTEIDNSDRYEPVVLPNDTQGVSMNTASGPWG
;
A
#
# COMPACT_ATOMS: atom_id res chain seq x y z
N MET A 1 6.80 2.88 44.46
CA MET A 1 7.76 2.72 43.35
C MET A 1 7.07 2.32 42.04
N ASP A 2 5.93 1.62 42.09
CA ASP A 2 5.26 1.11 40.88
C ASP A 2 4.59 2.19 40.03
N SER A 3 4.12 3.29 40.63
CA SER A 3 3.54 4.43 39.89
C SER A 3 4.56 5.09 38.95
N SER A 4 5.77 5.35 39.45
CA SER A 4 6.84 5.95 38.64
C SER A 4 7.27 5.05 37.49
N ARG A 5 7.36 3.73 37.71
CA ARG A 5 7.70 2.76 36.64
C ARG A 5 6.63 2.74 35.55
N ARG A 6 5.35 2.64 35.92
CA ARG A 6 4.22 2.69 34.97
C ARG A 6 4.19 3.98 34.16
N ALA A 7 4.48 5.12 34.79
CA ALA A 7 4.54 6.41 34.11
C ALA A 7 5.68 6.46 33.07
N VAL A 8 6.86 5.91 33.39
CA VAL A 8 7.99 5.82 32.45
C VAL A 8 7.66 4.92 31.27
N GLU A 9 7.04 3.75 31.52
CA GLU A 9 6.61 2.83 30.47
C GLU A 9 5.53 3.44 29.57
N SER A 10 4.57 4.16 30.15
CA SER A 10 3.55 4.91 29.42
C SER A 10 4.17 5.98 28.52
N TYR A 11 5.10 6.77 29.07
CA TYR A 11 5.83 7.77 28.31
C TYR A 11 6.61 7.15 27.14
N TRP A 12 7.30 6.03 27.38
CA TRP A 12 8.05 5.34 26.34
C TRP A 12 7.15 4.84 25.21
N ARG A 13 5.99 4.26 25.55
CA ARG A 13 4.98 3.83 24.56
C ARG A 13 4.47 5.00 23.73
N SER A 14 4.15 6.14 24.35
CA SER A 14 3.77 7.35 23.60
C SER A 14 4.90 7.84 22.68
N ARG A 15 6.15 7.80 23.17
CA ARG A 15 7.33 8.25 22.42
C ARG A 15 7.58 7.38 21.18
N MET A 16 7.32 6.07 21.24
CA MET A 16 7.38 5.20 20.06
C MET A 16 6.39 5.64 18.98
N ILE A 17 5.16 6.01 19.37
CA ILE A 17 4.14 6.51 18.44
C ILE A 17 4.58 7.83 17.80
N ASP A 18 5.13 8.75 18.59
CA ASP A 18 5.67 10.02 18.08
C ASP A 18 6.81 9.78 17.09
N ALA A 19 7.71 8.83 17.38
CA ALA A 19 8.84 8.48 16.51
C ALA A 19 8.40 7.81 15.19
N ALA A 20 7.29 7.07 15.21
CA ALA A 20 6.67 6.48 14.02
C ALA A 20 5.83 7.48 13.23
N THR A 21 5.41 8.58 13.83
CA THR A 21 4.54 9.60 13.22
C THR A 21 5.18 10.99 13.24
N SER A 22 6.50 11.06 13.09
CA SER A 22 7.23 12.33 13.03
C SER A 22 6.79 13.18 11.84
N ASN A 23 6.86 14.50 11.96
CA ASN A 23 6.46 15.46 10.92
C ASN A 23 7.44 15.55 9.73
N GLU A 24 8.43 14.66 9.66
CA GLU A 24 9.39 14.60 8.56
C GLU A 24 8.76 13.98 7.31
N ASP A 25 9.17 14.44 6.13
CA ASP A 25 8.63 13.95 4.85
C ASP A 25 9.04 12.50 4.50
N LYS A 26 10.00 11.93 5.24
CA LYS A 26 10.41 10.53 5.04
C LYS A 26 9.32 9.56 5.50
N VAL A 27 9.14 8.49 4.72
CA VAL A 27 8.22 7.40 5.07
C VAL A 27 8.71 6.70 6.33
N THR A 28 7.79 6.36 7.22
CA THR A 28 8.11 5.57 8.42
C THR A 28 8.57 4.19 8.02
N PRO A 29 9.78 3.77 8.43
CA PRO A 29 10.29 2.46 8.08
C PRO A 29 9.46 1.37 8.77
N VAL A 30 9.32 0.23 8.08
CA VAL A 30 8.40 -0.85 8.47
C VAL A 30 8.74 -1.42 9.85
N TYR A 31 10.03 -1.55 10.20
CA TYR A 31 10.45 -2.09 11.50
C TYR A 31 9.87 -1.32 12.69
N LYS A 32 9.71 0.02 12.60
CA LYS A 32 9.06 0.81 13.66
C LYS A 32 7.58 0.49 13.80
N LEU A 33 6.91 0.15 12.69
CA LEU A 33 5.52 -0.25 12.70
C LEU A 33 5.37 -1.67 13.25
N ASP A 34 6.32 -2.56 12.95
CA ASP A 34 6.37 -3.92 13.49
C ASP A 34 6.60 -3.92 15.01
N GLU A 35 7.50 -3.08 15.52
CA GLU A 35 7.70 -2.90 16.97
C GLU A 35 6.39 -2.52 17.69
N ILE A 36 5.60 -1.61 17.10
CA ILE A 36 4.30 -1.20 17.65
C ILE A 36 3.27 -2.35 17.54
N ALA A 37 3.27 -3.07 16.41
CA ALA A 37 2.37 -4.21 16.23
C ALA A 37 2.67 -5.37 17.20
N GLU A 38 3.96 -5.63 17.47
CA GLU A 38 4.42 -6.60 18.45
C GLU A 38 3.98 -6.21 19.85
N LEU A 39 4.26 -4.96 20.26
CA LEU A 39 3.84 -4.43 21.55
C LEU A 39 2.33 -4.60 21.76
N LEU A 40 1.51 -4.26 20.78
CA LEU A 40 0.05 -4.39 20.86
C LEU A 40 -0.42 -5.85 20.90
N ARG A 41 0.36 -6.80 20.38
CA ARG A 41 0.03 -8.23 20.41
C ARG A 41 0.38 -8.88 21.74
N SER A 42 1.49 -8.46 22.35
CA SER A 42 1.99 -9.04 23.61
C SER A 42 1.44 -8.37 24.87
N SER A 43 0.71 -7.26 24.73
CA SER A 43 0.27 -6.45 25.87
C SER A 43 -1.20 -6.66 26.24
N ASP A 44 -1.52 -6.37 27.50
CA ASP A 44 -2.88 -6.39 28.02
C ASP A 44 -3.77 -5.30 27.40
N VAL A 45 -5.09 -5.50 27.52
CA VAL A 45 -6.13 -4.59 27.02
C VAL A 45 -5.93 -3.15 27.51
N SER A 46 -5.47 -2.95 28.74
CA SER A 46 -5.22 -1.60 29.29
C SER A 46 -4.13 -0.86 28.53
N ILE A 47 -3.04 -1.56 28.15
CA ILE A 47 -1.93 -0.99 27.38
C ILE A 47 -2.37 -0.74 25.95
N VAL A 48 -3.15 -1.66 25.36
CA VAL A 48 -3.72 -1.50 24.02
C VAL A 48 -4.57 -0.24 23.93
N LYS A 49 -5.44 0.02 24.92
CA LYS A 49 -6.25 1.24 24.99
C LYS A 49 -5.40 2.50 25.05
N GLU A 50 -4.37 2.50 25.88
CA GLU A 50 -3.47 3.65 26.01
C GLU A 50 -2.70 3.94 24.71
N VAL A 51 -2.17 2.90 24.06
CA VAL A 51 -1.47 3.03 22.78
C VAL A 51 -2.44 3.48 21.68
N ALA A 52 -3.66 2.94 21.64
CA ALA A 52 -4.71 3.36 20.73
C ALA A 52 -5.05 4.85 20.92
N GLU A 53 -5.21 5.32 22.16
CA GLU A 53 -5.45 6.73 22.46
C GLU A 53 -4.29 7.62 21.99
N SER A 54 -3.05 7.22 22.24
CA SER A 54 -1.86 7.94 21.76
C SER A 54 -1.82 8.03 20.24
N ILE A 55 -2.22 6.99 19.51
CA ILE A 55 -2.33 7.02 18.04
C ILE A 55 -3.47 7.93 17.58
N LEU A 56 -4.65 7.85 18.22
CA LEU A 56 -5.82 8.69 17.89
C LEU A 56 -5.51 10.17 18.09
N LYS A 57 -4.78 10.55 19.15
CA LYS A 57 -4.30 11.93 19.36
C LYS A 57 -3.46 12.46 18.20
N ARG A 58 -2.76 11.59 17.45
CA ARG A 58 -1.99 12.00 16.26
C ARG A 58 -2.90 12.37 15.07
N LEU A 59 -4.13 11.88 15.02
CA LEU A 59 -5.11 12.25 13.98
C LEU A 59 -5.57 13.70 14.11
N ASP A 60 -5.52 14.28 15.31
CA ASP A 60 -5.87 15.68 15.57
C ASP A 60 -4.70 16.66 15.41
N HIS A 61 -3.50 16.16 15.09
CA HIS A 61 -2.31 16.99 14.93
C HIS A 61 -2.45 18.03 13.80
N LYS A 62 -1.81 19.19 13.92
CA LYS A 62 -1.91 20.28 12.92
C LYS A 62 -1.32 19.92 11.55
N SER A 63 -0.19 19.20 11.56
CA SER A 63 0.51 18.81 10.33
C SER A 63 -0.20 17.65 9.60
N PRO A 64 -0.46 17.77 8.28
CA PRO A 64 -1.06 16.71 7.48
C PRO A 64 -0.16 15.46 7.38
N ILE A 65 1.16 15.63 7.42
CA ILE A 65 2.14 14.52 7.40
C ILE A 65 1.94 13.60 8.61
N VAL A 66 1.74 14.19 9.79
CA VAL A 66 1.52 13.42 11.03
C VAL A 66 0.20 12.65 10.95
N LYS A 67 -0.88 13.30 10.49
CA LYS A 67 -2.18 12.64 10.29
C LYS A 67 -2.06 11.47 9.31
N GLN A 68 -1.40 11.68 8.18
CA GLN A 68 -1.17 10.65 7.17
C GLN A 68 -0.38 9.46 7.73
N LYS A 69 0.71 9.71 8.47
CA LYS A 69 1.51 8.65 9.08
C LYS A 69 0.73 7.88 10.14
N ALA A 70 -0.09 8.56 10.93
CA ALA A 70 -0.95 7.92 11.93
C ALA A 70 -2.00 7.01 11.26
N LEU A 71 -2.64 7.46 10.19
CA LEU A 71 -3.56 6.62 9.40
C LEU A 71 -2.86 5.39 8.84
N ARG A 72 -1.67 5.58 8.26
CA ARG A 72 -0.87 4.49 7.69
C ARG A 72 -0.40 3.50 8.76
N LEU A 73 -0.08 3.96 9.96
CA LEU A 73 0.20 3.12 11.14
C LEU A 73 -1.03 2.30 11.53
N ILE A 74 -2.21 2.92 11.67
CA ILE A 74 -3.45 2.19 12.00
C ILE A 74 -3.72 1.10 10.96
N LYS A 75 -3.70 1.45 9.67
CA LYS A 75 -3.88 0.49 8.56
C LYS A 75 -2.91 -0.69 8.65
N TYR A 76 -1.64 -0.43 8.96
CA TYR A 76 -0.62 -1.47 9.05
C TYR A 76 -0.87 -2.43 10.22
N VAL A 77 -1.22 -1.87 11.39
CA VAL A 77 -1.26 -2.58 12.66
C VAL A 77 -2.56 -3.36 12.85
N VAL A 78 -3.71 -2.85 12.39
CA VAL A 78 -5.04 -3.46 12.60
C VAL A 78 -5.13 -4.93 12.16
N GLY A 79 -4.37 -5.33 11.14
CA GLY A 79 -4.31 -6.71 10.65
C GLY A 79 -3.20 -7.58 11.26
N ARG A 80 -2.35 -7.01 12.13
CA ARG A 80 -1.16 -7.66 12.71
C ARG A 80 -1.17 -7.72 14.23
N CYS A 81 -2.04 -6.95 14.87
CA CYS A 81 -2.26 -6.93 16.31
C CYS A 81 -3.37 -7.92 16.72
N GLY A 82 -3.58 -8.06 18.03
CA GLY A 82 -4.75 -8.77 18.56
C GLY A 82 -6.08 -8.06 18.24
N VAL A 83 -7.19 -8.79 18.40
CA VAL A 83 -8.57 -8.30 18.15
C VAL A 83 -8.94 -7.06 18.97
N GLU A 84 -8.30 -6.87 20.11
CA GLU A 84 -8.58 -5.78 21.05
C GLU A 84 -8.29 -4.40 20.44
N PHE A 85 -7.17 -4.25 19.75
CA PHE A 85 -6.82 -2.98 19.10
C PHE A 85 -7.78 -2.67 17.96
N ARG A 86 -8.17 -3.67 17.15
CA ARG A 86 -9.18 -3.48 16.10
C ARG A 86 -10.50 -3.00 16.69
N ARG A 87 -10.99 -3.63 17.77
CA ARG A 87 -12.20 -3.20 18.46
C ARG A 87 -12.10 -1.75 18.93
N GLU A 88 -10.94 -1.34 19.44
CA GLU A 88 -10.72 0.03 19.87
C GLU A 88 -10.74 1.04 18.71
N MET A 89 -10.16 0.67 17.56
CA MET A 89 -10.24 1.48 16.34
C MET A 89 -11.67 1.54 15.76
N GLN A 90 -12.46 0.47 15.88
CA GLN A 90 -13.86 0.45 15.47
C GLN A 90 -14.72 1.40 16.33
N ARG A 91 -14.55 1.34 17.66
CA ARG A 91 -15.24 2.24 18.62
C ARG A 91 -14.96 3.72 18.32
N ASN A 92 -13.71 4.03 18.02
CA ASN A 92 -13.24 5.39 17.76
C ASN A 92 -13.17 5.73 16.26
N SER A 93 -13.86 4.96 15.41
CA SER A 93 -13.77 5.11 13.95
C SER A 93 -14.24 6.48 13.44
N ILE A 94 -15.03 7.22 14.23
CA ILE A 94 -15.47 8.59 13.93
C ILE A 94 -14.28 9.51 13.67
N ALA A 95 -13.20 9.41 14.46
CA ALA A 95 -11.99 10.23 14.28
C ALA A 95 -11.34 10.01 12.91
N VAL A 96 -11.32 8.77 12.42
CA VAL A 96 -10.81 8.43 11.09
C VAL A 96 -11.79 8.90 10.00
N ARG A 97 -13.10 8.74 10.19
CA ARG A 97 -14.13 9.16 9.23
C ARG A 97 -14.14 10.67 8.99
N GLN A 98 -13.88 11.47 10.03
CA GLN A 98 -13.76 12.92 9.91
C GLN A 98 -12.65 13.34 8.93
N LEU A 99 -11.60 12.54 8.79
CA LEU A 99 -10.48 12.82 7.89
C LEU A 99 -10.79 12.55 6.40
N LEU A 100 -11.92 11.90 6.07
CA LEU A 100 -12.34 11.68 4.68
C LEU A 100 -12.61 12.99 3.92
N HIS A 101 -13.05 14.02 4.66
CA HIS A 101 -13.32 15.35 4.12
C HIS A 101 -12.28 16.39 4.58
N TYR A 102 -11.09 15.93 4.99
CA TYR A 102 -10.04 16.80 5.49
C TYR A 102 -9.64 17.86 4.46
N LYS A 103 -9.66 19.14 4.88
CA LYS A 103 -9.18 20.30 4.13
C LYS A 103 -8.24 21.09 5.03
N GLY A 104 -6.94 20.98 4.77
CA GLY A 104 -5.89 21.76 5.44
C GLY A 104 -5.42 22.91 4.57
N GLU A 105 -4.45 23.68 5.08
CA GLU A 105 -3.72 24.65 4.25
C GLU A 105 -2.92 23.91 3.16
N PRO A 106 -2.93 24.39 1.91
CA PRO A 106 -2.12 23.80 0.85
C PRO A 106 -0.64 24.06 1.13
N ASP A 107 0.19 23.05 0.89
CA ASP A 107 1.64 23.17 1.04
C ASP A 107 2.20 24.10 -0.05
N PRO A 108 3.15 25.01 0.25
CA PRO A 108 3.71 25.93 -0.74
C PRO A 108 4.37 25.25 -1.95
N LEU A 109 4.89 24.03 -1.78
CA LEU A 109 5.60 23.28 -2.82
C LEU A 109 4.74 22.13 -3.38
N LYS A 110 3.98 21.46 -2.52
CA LYS A 110 3.21 20.25 -2.87
C LYS A 110 1.71 20.51 -3.08
N GLY A 111 1.24 21.74 -2.87
CA GLY A 111 -0.17 22.11 -2.96
C GLY A 111 -1.06 21.25 -2.07
N ASP A 112 -2.19 20.78 -2.60
CA ASP A 112 -3.15 19.94 -1.87
C ASP A 112 -2.73 18.46 -1.77
N ALA A 113 -1.56 18.06 -2.30
CA ALA A 113 -1.16 16.65 -2.37
C ALA A 113 -1.13 15.97 -0.99
N LEU A 114 -0.64 16.68 0.05
CA LEU A 114 -0.60 16.16 1.42
C LEU A 114 -2.00 15.97 2.02
N ASN A 115 -2.90 16.93 1.80
CA ASN A 115 -4.27 16.86 2.29
C ASN A 115 -5.06 15.77 1.55
N LYS A 116 -4.85 15.63 0.24
CA LYS A 116 -5.40 14.53 -0.56
C LYS A 116 -4.91 13.19 -0.04
N ALA A 117 -3.62 13.05 0.26
CA ALA A 117 -3.06 11.83 0.83
C ALA A 117 -3.70 11.47 2.17
N VAL A 118 -4.04 12.45 3.02
CA VAL A 118 -4.79 12.18 4.27
C VAL A 118 -6.17 11.60 3.96
N ARG A 119 -6.92 12.17 3.01
CA ARG A 119 -8.24 11.67 2.62
C ARG A 119 -8.19 10.25 2.04
N ASP A 120 -7.23 10.00 1.15
CA ASP A 120 -7.02 8.69 0.52
C ASP A 120 -6.64 7.63 1.57
N ASN A 121 -5.70 7.96 2.47
CA ASN A 121 -5.30 7.04 3.55
C ASN A 121 -6.43 6.82 4.56
N ALA A 122 -7.27 7.82 4.83
CA ALA A 122 -8.42 7.67 5.72
C ALA A 122 -9.41 6.66 5.15
N GLN A 123 -9.67 6.72 3.84
CA GLN A 123 -10.52 5.75 3.15
C GLN A 123 -9.97 4.32 3.28
N GLU A 124 -8.68 4.12 2.98
CA GLU A 124 -8.04 2.81 3.12
C GLU A 124 -8.04 2.31 4.56
N THR A 125 -7.86 3.21 5.52
CA THR A 125 -7.84 2.87 6.96
C THR A 125 -9.22 2.42 7.43
N ILE A 126 -10.30 3.10 7.01
CA ILE A 126 -11.67 2.64 7.29
C ILE A 126 -11.91 1.26 6.70
N SER A 127 -11.51 1.03 5.44
CA SER A 127 -11.61 -0.29 4.82
C SER A 127 -10.85 -1.36 5.62
N ALA A 128 -9.66 -1.06 6.15
CA ALA A 128 -8.88 -1.99 6.95
C ALA A 128 -9.49 -2.26 8.34
N ILE A 129 -10.05 -1.25 9.02
CA ILE A 129 -10.70 -1.38 10.33
C ILE A 129 -11.92 -2.30 10.27
N PHE A 130 -12.67 -2.25 9.17
CA PHE A 130 -13.91 -3.00 8.97
C PHE A 130 -13.76 -4.18 7.98
N ALA A 131 -12.53 -4.54 7.62
CA ALA A 131 -12.29 -5.76 6.84
C ALA A 131 -12.64 -6.99 7.70
N GLU A 132 -13.32 -7.96 7.09
CA GLU A 132 -13.60 -9.26 7.71
C GLU A 132 -12.30 -9.97 8.08
N ASP A 133 -12.31 -10.70 9.20
CA ASP A 133 -11.16 -11.42 9.74
C ASP A 133 -10.77 -12.62 8.86
N THR A 134 -10.17 -12.36 7.71
CA THR A 134 -9.55 -13.40 6.87
C THR A 134 -8.16 -13.79 7.37
N ASN A 135 -7.60 -13.06 8.34
CA ASN A 135 -6.20 -13.17 8.79
C ASN A 135 -6.00 -14.02 10.04
N SER A 136 -7.07 -14.49 10.70
CA SER A 136 -6.96 -15.39 11.86
C SER A 136 -6.58 -16.83 11.48
N SER A 137 -6.48 -17.16 10.18
CA SER A 137 -6.17 -18.50 9.68
C SER A 137 -4.93 -18.60 8.80
N LYS A 138 -4.19 -17.51 8.56
CA LYS A 138 -3.00 -17.55 7.68
C LYS A 138 -1.76 -17.07 8.42
N PRO A 139 -0.81 -17.95 8.79
CA PRO A 139 0.49 -17.50 9.27
C PRO A 139 1.15 -16.62 8.20
N SER A 140 1.78 -15.53 8.64
CA SER A 140 2.51 -14.59 7.79
C SER A 140 3.55 -15.34 6.95
N PRO A 141 3.71 -15.05 5.63
CA PRO A 141 4.68 -15.73 4.78
C PRO A 141 6.15 -15.35 5.09
N ALA A 142 6.41 -14.58 6.15
CA ALA A 142 7.76 -14.18 6.56
C ALA A 142 8.58 -15.32 7.15
N ASP A 143 7.94 -16.33 7.75
CA ASP A 143 8.66 -17.48 8.35
C ASP A 143 9.10 -18.53 7.33
N ASP A 144 8.62 -18.44 6.08
CA ASP A 144 8.83 -19.46 5.05
C ASP A 144 10.10 -19.22 4.21
N LEU A 145 10.73 -18.05 4.33
CA LEU A 145 11.96 -17.75 3.58
C LEU A 145 13.16 -18.56 4.09
N ASN A 146 13.15 -18.98 5.36
CA ASN A 146 14.20 -19.79 5.97
C ASN A 146 14.04 -21.31 5.76
N LYS A 147 12.95 -21.77 5.12
CA LYS A 147 12.70 -23.21 4.87
C LYS A 147 12.76 -23.61 3.40
N ARG A 148 13.01 -22.67 2.48
CA ARG A 148 12.86 -22.90 1.03
C ARG A 148 14.03 -23.65 0.36
N ILE A 149 15.10 -24.00 1.07
CA ILE A 149 16.19 -24.80 0.53
C ILE A 149 16.23 -26.14 1.26
N GLN A 150 15.21 -26.96 1.03
CA GLN A 150 15.29 -28.40 1.25
C GLN A 150 15.44 -29.03 -0.13
N GLY A 151 16.67 -29.45 -0.44
CA GLY A 151 16.99 -30.12 -1.70
C GLY A 151 16.18 -31.41 -1.86
N PHE A 152 15.62 -31.60 -3.05
CA PHE A 152 15.07 -32.87 -3.49
C PHE A 152 16.22 -33.89 -3.62
N GLY A 153 16.57 -34.54 -2.52
CA GLY A 153 17.40 -35.74 -2.50
C GLY A 153 16.51 -36.98 -2.59
N ASN A 154 16.66 -37.75 -3.66
CA ASN A 154 16.07 -39.08 -3.84
C ASN A 154 16.32 -39.93 -2.58
N THR A 155 15.27 -40.30 -1.85
CA THR A 155 15.34 -41.37 -0.86
C THR A 155 14.76 -42.66 -1.45
N ASN A 156 15.55 -43.74 -1.31
CA ASN A 156 15.17 -45.14 -1.46
C ASN A 156 15.27 -45.74 -2.88
N PHE A 157 16.49 -46.13 -3.26
CA PHE A 157 16.70 -47.28 -4.13
C PHE A 157 16.72 -48.53 -3.22
N GLU A 158 15.67 -49.34 -3.32
CA GLU A 158 15.58 -50.64 -2.67
C GLU A 158 16.40 -51.64 -3.49
N THR A 159 17.41 -52.26 -2.87
CA THR A 159 18.21 -53.33 -3.46
C THR A 159 17.55 -54.68 -3.20
N PRO A 160 17.16 -55.47 -4.21
CA PRO A 160 16.99 -56.89 -4.06
C PRO A 160 18.29 -57.63 -4.43
N VAL A 161 18.59 -58.60 -3.58
CA VAL A 161 19.78 -59.43 -3.53
C VAL A 161 19.73 -60.50 -4.64
N ASP A 162 20.88 -60.68 -5.30
CA ASP A 162 21.41 -61.81 -6.09
C ASP A 162 20.48 -62.86 -6.75
N ASP A 163 20.64 -63.03 -8.07
CA ASP A 163 21.18 -64.29 -8.61
C ASP A 163 21.67 -64.15 -10.08
N LYS A 164 22.97 -64.35 -10.26
CA LYS A 164 23.67 -65.10 -11.33
C LYS A 164 23.07 -65.05 -12.76
N LYS A 165 23.82 -64.40 -13.67
CA LYS A 165 24.50 -65.00 -14.85
C LYS A 165 25.04 -63.91 -15.78
N SER A 166 26.34 -64.04 -16.11
CA SER A 166 27.02 -63.77 -17.39
C SER A 166 26.27 -62.92 -18.44
N ILE A 167 26.89 -61.95 -19.12
CA ILE A 167 27.87 -62.18 -20.20
C ILE A 167 28.59 -60.84 -20.49
N LEU A 168 29.89 -60.96 -20.75
CA LEU A 168 30.81 -59.96 -21.25
C LEU A 168 30.32 -59.26 -22.54
N SER A 169 30.40 -57.93 -22.58
CA SER A 169 30.57 -57.11 -23.79
C SER A 169 30.90 -55.71 -23.29
N GLU A 170 32.16 -55.31 -23.13
CA GLU A 170 33.06 -54.91 -24.22
C GLU A 170 32.33 -54.05 -25.26
N PHE A 171 32.36 -52.74 -25.04
CA PHE A 171 32.56 -51.75 -26.10
C PHE A 171 33.23 -50.53 -25.46
N VAL A 172 34.55 -50.49 -25.56
CA VAL A 172 35.31 -49.24 -25.50
C VAL A 172 35.03 -48.52 -26.81
N GLY A 173 34.52 -47.29 -26.75
CA GLY A 173 34.34 -46.50 -27.95
C GLY A 173 33.79 -45.10 -27.70
N ILE A 174 34.67 -44.11 -27.82
CA ILE A 174 34.45 -42.88 -28.61
C ILE A 174 33.34 -41.98 -28.04
N GLY A 175 33.64 -40.84 -27.42
CA GLY A 175 34.28 -39.69 -28.05
C GLY A 175 33.40 -38.45 -27.83
N CYS A 176 34.04 -37.29 -27.69
CA CYS A 176 33.43 -35.97 -27.50
C CYS A 176 32.30 -35.65 -28.49
N ALA A 177 31.28 -34.91 -28.05
CA ALA A 177 30.84 -33.66 -28.71
C ALA A 177 29.77 -32.92 -27.89
N SER A 178 29.95 -31.61 -27.77
CA SER A 178 28.97 -30.64 -27.28
C SER A 178 27.72 -30.61 -28.17
N ILE A 179 26.53 -30.56 -27.56
CA ILE A 179 25.28 -30.24 -28.27
C ILE A 179 24.76 -28.90 -27.73
N LYS A 180 25.20 -27.82 -28.39
CA LYS A 180 24.45 -26.56 -28.49
C LYS A 180 23.78 -26.55 -29.87
N GLN A 181 22.46 -26.64 -29.91
CA GLN A 181 21.53 -26.22 -30.97
C GLN A 181 20.15 -26.70 -30.50
N GLY A 182 19.11 -25.89 -30.32
CA GLY A 182 18.73 -24.72 -31.11
C GLY A 182 17.93 -25.18 -32.33
N ILE A 183 16.66 -25.54 -32.13
CA ILE A 183 15.65 -25.60 -33.21
C ILE A 183 14.26 -25.25 -32.65
N SER A 184 13.72 -24.18 -33.20
CA SER A 184 12.31 -23.82 -33.26
C SER A 184 11.56 -24.70 -34.27
N SER A 185 10.25 -24.83 -34.07
CA SER A 185 9.15 -25.27 -34.98
C SER A 185 8.38 -26.41 -34.32
N PHE A 186 7.08 -26.59 -34.44
CA PHE A 186 5.96 -25.86 -35.02
C PHE A 186 4.74 -26.70 -34.58
N THR A 187 3.57 -26.09 -34.69
CA THR A 187 2.24 -26.55 -34.31
C THR A 187 1.85 -27.97 -34.74
N GLN A 188 0.86 -28.58 -34.06
CA GLN A 188 -0.54 -28.68 -34.56
C GLN A 188 -1.32 -29.86 -33.91
N VAL A 189 -2.36 -29.49 -33.13
CA VAL A 189 -3.74 -30.07 -33.12
C VAL A 189 -3.97 -31.50 -32.58
N HIS A 190 -4.83 -31.62 -31.57
CA HIS A 190 -6.20 -32.13 -31.76
C HIS A 190 -7.13 -31.77 -30.60
N SER A 191 -8.26 -31.17 -30.97
CA SER A 191 -9.33 -30.61 -30.14
C SER A 191 -10.42 -31.67 -29.89
N PHE A 192 -11.05 -31.66 -28.70
CA PHE A 192 -12.47 -31.98 -28.41
C PHE A 192 -12.70 -31.49 -26.96
N ARG A 193 -13.59 -30.55 -26.61
CA ARG A 193 -15.05 -30.58 -26.74
C ARG A 193 -15.65 -29.18 -26.61
N LYS A 194 -16.81 -29.08 -27.24
CA LYS A 194 -17.68 -27.95 -27.57
C LYS A 194 -18.63 -27.59 -26.44
N ASN A 195 -18.79 -26.29 -26.14
CA ASN A 195 -20.11 -25.69 -25.91
C ASN A 195 -20.07 -24.18 -26.16
N ASP A 196 -21.00 -23.71 -27.00
CA ASP A 196 -21.16 -22.34 -27.46
C ASP A 196 -22.01 -21.52 -26.46
N ASN A 197 -21.66 -20.25 -26.22
CA ASN A 197 -22.56 -19.07 -26.34
C ASN A 197 -21.85 -17.79 -25.83
N GLY A 198 -21.87 -16.71 -26.63
CA GLY A 198 -21.62 -15.34 -26.14
C GLY A 198 -20.37 -14.62 -26.68
N LYS A 199 -20.58 -13.79 -27.69
CA LYS A 199 -19.64 -12.90 -28.41
C LYS A 199 -18.76 -12.03 -27.50
N ASN A 200 -17.43 -12.24 -27.56
CA ASN A 200 -16.43 -11.20 -27.28
C ASN A 200 -15.63 -10.92 -28.55
N LYS A 201 -15.82 -9.72 -29.13
CA LYS A 201 -14.98 -9.21 -30.22
C LYS A 201 -13.62 -8.84 -29.62
N GLY A 202 -12.55 -9.47 -30.10
CA GLY A 202 -11.17 -9.19 -29.69
C GLY A 202 -10.66 -7.82 -30.18
N PRO A 203 -9.50 -7.36 -29.67
CA PRO A 203 -8.99 -6.02 -29.92
C PRO A 203 -8.25 -5.98 -31.26
N THR A 204 -8.73 -5.15 -32.19
CA THR A 204 -7.99 -4.81 -33.42
C THR A 204 -7.01 -3.69 -33.10
N LEU A 205 -5.72 -4.03 -33.03
CA LEU A 205 -4.63 -3.05 -33.03
C LEU A 205 -4.57 -2.38 -34.42
N ARG A 206 -4.99 -1.11 -34.51
CA ARG A 206 -4.67 -0.25 -35.66
C ARG A 206 -3.67 0.82 -35.22
N ARG A 207 -2.44 0.56 -35.61
CA ARG A 207 -1.34 1.51 -35.77
C ARG A 207 -1.60 2.31 -37.04
N SER A 208 -1.77 3.62 -36.92
CA SER A 208 -1.60 4.57 -38.03
C SER A 208 -1.05 5.89 -37.50
N LEU A 209 0.19 6.18 -37.91
CA LEU A 209 0.80 7.51 -37.94
C LEU A 209 0.41 8.12 -39.29
N THR A 210 -0.36 9.22 -39.30
CA THR A 210 -0.36 10.19 -40.40
C THR A 210 -0.65 11.58 -39.85
N THR A 211 0.27 12.48 -40.20
CA THR A 211 0.25 13.93 -40.05
C THR A 211 -0.86 14.52 -40.93
N GLU A 212 -1.76 15.32 -40.37
CA GLU A 212 -2.61 16.23 -41.15
C GLU A 212 -2.73 17.51 -40.33
N ILE A 213 -1.94 18.51 -40.71
CA ILE A 213 -2.12 19.91 -40.35
C ILE A 213 -3.28 20.39 -41.21
N ASP A 214 -4.37 20.84 -40.57
CA ASP A 214 -5.23 21.83 -41.20
C ASP A 214 -5.70 22.86 -40.18
N ASN A 215 -5.52 24.11 -40.58
CA ASN A 215 -5.80 25.32 -39.86
C ASN A 215 -7.30 25.62 -39.94
N SER A 216 -7.88 26.09 -38.85
CA SER A 216 -8.81 27.20 -38.91
C SER A 216 -8.89 27.88 -37.55
N ASP A 217 -8.05 28.91 -37.43
CA ASP A 217 -8.19 30.01 -36.50
C ASP A 217 -9.62 30.55 -36.53
N ARG A 218 -10.29 30.55 -35.37
CA ARG A 218 -11.29 31.58 -35.06
C ARG A 218 -10.87 32.27 -33.77
N TYR A 219 -10.10 33.32 -33.95
CA TYR A 219 -9.86 34.35 -32.95
C TYR A 219 -11.05 35.30 -32.95
N GLU A 220 -11.81 35.34 -31.85
CA GLU A 220 -12.88 36.31 -31.61
C GLU A 220 -12.28 37.52 -30.85
N PRO A 221 -12.30 38.73 -31.42
CA PRO A 221 -11.77 39.92 -30.76
C PRO A 221 -12.66 40.39 -29.61
N VAL A 222 -12.04 40.68 -28.46
CA VAL A 222 -12.66 41.35 -27.31
C VAL A 222 -13.01 42.79 -27.67
N VAL A 223 -14.31 43.11 -27.63
CA VAL A 223 -14.81 44.49 -27.79
C VAL A 223 -14.74 45.20 -26.42
N LEU A 224 -13.81 46.14 -26.29
CA LEU A 224 -13.74 47.12 -25.20
C LEU A 224 -14.45 48.42 -25.65
N PRO A 225 -15.43 48.94 -24.89
CA PRO A 225 -15.88 50.31 -25.04
C PRO A 225 -15.06 51.26 -24.14
N ASN A 226 -14.22 52.08 -24.76
CA ASN A 226 -13.85 53.43 -24.28
C ASN A 226 -14.94 54.39 -24.82
N ASP A 227 -15.34 55.51 -24.21
CA ASP A 227 -14.69 56.37 -23.22
C ASP A 227 -15.71 57.40 -22.67
N THR A 228 -15.32 58.06 -21.57
CA THR A 228 -15.69 59.43 -21.15
C THR A 228 -17.11 59.78 -20.67
N GLN A 229 -17.24 60.08 -19.38
CA GLN A 229 -17.59 61.41 -18.81
C GLN A 229 -18.09 61.28 -17.36
N GLY A 230 -17.56 62.10 -16.45
CA GLY A 230 -18.20 62.36 -15.16
C GLY A 230 -17.27 62.48 -13.96
N VAL A 231 -16.46 63.55 -13.91
CA VAL A 231 -15.96 64.08 -12.65
C VAL A 231 -17.15 64.65 -11.87
N SER A 232 -17.39 64.13 -10.67
CA SER A 232 -18.24 64.76 -9.67
C SER A 232 -17.49 64.75 -8.34
N MET A 233 -17.05 65.94 -7.93
CA MET A 233 -16.76 66.25 -6.54
C MET A 233 -18.02 66.00 -5.71
N ASN A 234 -17.88 65.33 -4.57
CA ASN A 234 -18.77 65.51 -3.44
C ASN A 234 -17.96 65.71 -2.16
N THR A 235 -18.16 66.89 -1.61
CA THR A 235 -17.85 67.38 -0.26
C THR A 235 -18.73 66.70 0.81
N ALA A 236 -18.36 66.92 2.08
CA ALA A 236 -19.10 66.69 3.35
C ALA A 236 -18.65 65.42 4.11
N SER A 237 -17.80 65.49 5.14
CA SER A 237 -17.96 66.04 6.51
C SER A 237 -18.63 65.06 7.49
N GLY A 238 -17.91 64.70 8.57
CA GLY A 238 -18.51 64.12 9.78
C GLY A 238 -17.58 63.21 10.59
N PRO A 239 -17.15 63.61 11.81
CA PRO A 239 -16.34 62.80 12.72
C PRO A 239 -17.22 62.08 13.76
N TRP A 240 -16.80 60.90 14.21
CA TRP A 240 -17.34 60.27 15.42
C TRP A 240 -16.17 59.83 16.29
N GLY A 241 -16.22 60.26 17.56
CA GLY A 241 -15.33 59.83 18.63
C GLY A 241 -15.82 58.57 19.33
#